data_AF-A0A378MCP1-F1
#
_entry.id   AF-A0A378MCP1-F1
#
_cell.length_a   1.000
_cell.length_b   1.000
_cell.length_c   1.000
_cell.angle_alpha   90.00
_cell.angle_beta   90.00
_cell.angle_gamma   90.00
#
_symmetry.space_group_name_H-M   'P 1'
#
loop_
_entity.id
_entity.type
_entity.pdbx_description
1 polymer ?
#
loop_
_entity_poly.entity_id
_entity_poly.type
_entity_poly.pdbx_seq_one_letter_code
_entity_poly.pdbx_strand_id
1 'polypeptide(L)'
;MMTRIEHDSIGEIEVDDDKFWGAQTERSRRNFKFTDEQMPEPIIQAFLELKKLPRKLIIKKADLLLKKLKQSNELLILFVRKM
;
A
#
# COMPACT_ATOMS: atom_id res chain seq x y z
N MET A 1 0.47 22.92 21.11
CA MET A 1 0.88 21.72 20.35
C MET A 1 2.06 22.13 19.51
N MET A 2 3.10 21.30 19.46
CA MET A 2 4.30 21.56 18.65
C MET A 2 4.10 20.82 17.32
N THR A 3 4.45 21.47 16.23
CA THR A 3 4.25 20.97 14.86
C THR A 3 5.54 21.15 14.08
N ARG A 4 5.84 20.20 13.20
CA ARG A 4 6.91 20.30 12.19
C ARG A 4 6.31 20.56 10.82
N ILE A 5 7.13 21.16 9.95
CA ILE A 5 6.80 21.31 8.54
C ILE A 5 7.35 20.11 7.77
N GLU A 6 6.46 19.40 7.10
CA GLU A 6 6.79 18.32 6.16
C GLU A 6 6.52 18.80 4.73
N HIS A 7 7.29 18.30 3.77
CA HIS A 7 7.19 18.69 2.36
C HIS A 7 6.94 17.48 1.46
N ASP A 8 5.94 17.58 0.58
CA ASP A 8 5.70 16.67 -0.53
C ASP A 8 5.68 17.41 -1.88
N SER A 9 5.44 16.71 -2.98
CA SER A 9 5.39 17.35 -4.32
C SER A 9 4.26 18.37 -4.50
N ILE A 10 3.31 18.44 -3.56
CA ILE A 10 2.18 19.38 -3.58
C ILE A 10 2.53 20.65 -2.77
N GLY A 11 3.53 20.56 -1.89
CA GLY A 11 4.08 21.67 -1.11
C GLY A 11 4.25 21.31 0.36
N GLU A 12 4.31 22.33 1.20
CA GLU A 12 4.50 22.20 2.64
C GLU A 12 3.18 21.91 3.36
N ILE A 13 3.27 21.22 4.50
CA ILE A 13 2.14 20.93 5.39
C ILE A 13 2.62 20.75 6.84
N GLU A 14 1.87 21.31 7.79
CA GLU A 14 2.12 21.13 9.23
C GLU A 14 1.69 19.73 9.69
N VAL A 15 2.57 19.05 10.42
CA VAL A 15 2.29 17.75 11.05
C VAL A 15 2.62 17.84 12.53
N ASP A 16 1.72 17.31 13.38
CA ASP A 16 1.94 17.25 14.83
C ASP A 16 3.22 16.47 15.17
N ASP A 17 4.01 17.00 16.10
CA ASP A 17 5.31 16.42 16.49
C ASP A 17 5.19 15.10 17.26
N ASP A 18 4.02 14.79 17.81
CA ASP A 18 3.76 13.51 18.46
C ASP A 18 3.41 12.38 17.48
N LYS A 19 3.40 12.64 16.16
CA LYS A 19 3.02 11.68 15.11
C LYS A 19 4.20 11.26 14.25
N PHE A 20 4.26 9.96 13.96
CA PHE A 20 5.31 9.35 13.14
C PHE A 20 5.08 9.44 11.61
N TRP A 21 3.94 9.94 11.15
CA TRP A 21 3.62 10.03 9.71
C TRP A 21 4.11 11.34 9.08
N GLY A 22 4.23 11.39 7.75
CA GLY A 22 4.71 12.58 7.03
C GLY A 22 3.63 13.34 6.26
N ALA A 23 4.07 14.22 5.34
CA ALA A 23 3.21 15.12 4.56
C ALA A 23 2.07 14.40 3.82
N GLN A 24 2.35 13.31 3.11
CA GLN A 24 1.32 12.63 2.31
C GLN A 24 0.20 12.03 3.17
N THR A 25 0.54 11.44 4.32
CA THR A 25 -0.44 10.88 5.24
C THR A 25 -1.28 11.99 5.86
N GLU A 26 -0.65 13.09 6.28
CA GLU A 26 -1.37 14.25 6.81
C GLU A 26 -2.34 14.85 5.79
N ARG A 27 -1.89 15.03 4.54
CA ARG A 27 -2.74 15.53 3.45
C ARG A 27 -3.91 14.59 3.19
N SER A 28 -3.68 13.28 3.20
CA SER A 28 -4.75 12.28 3.09
C SER A 28 -5.78 12.42 4.23
N ARG A 29 -5.33 12.54 5.48
CA ARG A 29 -6.22 12.75 6.64
C ARG A 29 -7.10 13.99 6.48
N ARG A 30 -6.54 15.10 5.97
CA ARG A 30 -7.29 16.34 5.72
C ARG A 30 -8.29 16.24 4.56
N ASN A 31 -7.94 15.46 3.53
CA ASN A 31 -8.75 15.29 2.31
C ASN A 31 -9.89 14.27 2.48
N PHE A 32 -9.66 13.20 3.26
CA PHE A 32 -10.56 12.04 3.36
C PHE A 32 -11.24 11.94 4.74
N LYS A 33 -11.65 13.08 5.29
CA LYS A 33 -12.25 13.22 6.64
C LYS A 33 -13.77 12.94 6.72
N PHE A 34 -14.31 12.18 5.79
CA PHE A 34 -15.75 11.97 5.63
C PHE A 34 -16.27 10.66 6.24
N THR A 35 -15.39 9.82 6.78
CA THR A 35 -15.74 8.59 7.49
C THR A 35 -14.87 8.44 8.74
N ASP A 36 -15.47 7.88 9.80
CA ASP A 36 -14.75 7.50 11.03
C ASP A 36 -14.16 6.07 10.93
N GLU A 37 -14.41 5.37 9.83
CA GLU A 37 -13.83 4.04 9.58
C GLU A 37 -12.33 4.14 9.34
N GLN A 38 -11.57 3.39 10.13
CA GLN A 38 -10.13 3.27 10.00
C GLN A 38 -9.76 2.00 9.23
N MET A 39 -8.52 1.93 8.72
CA MET A 39 -8.02 0.68 8.15
C MET A 39 -8.07 -0.44 9.20
N PRO A 40 -8.64 -1.60 8.87
CA PRO A 40 -8.63 -2.75 9.75
C PRO A 40 -7.21 -3.15 10.17
N GLU A 41 -7.03 -3.48 11.44
CA GLU A 41 -5.75 -3.91 12.01
C GLU A 41 -5.05 -5.02 11.21
N PRO A 42 -5.75 -6.07 10.70
CA PRO A 42 -5.10 -7.11 9.90
C PRO A 42 -4.42 -6.58 8.63
N ILE A 43 -4.98 -5.51 8.03
CA ILE A 43 -4.39 -4.88 6.84
C ILE A 43 -3.12 -4.14 7.23
N ILE A 44 -3.14 -3.39 8.33
CA ILE A 44 -1.96 -2.67 8.86
C ILE A 44 -0.83 -3.68 9.14
N GLN A 45 -1.14 -4.77 9.83
CA GLN A 45 -0.17 -5.83 10.15
C GLN A 45 0.41 -6.47 8.89
N ALA A 46 -0.42 -6.76 7.88
CA ALA A 46 0.06 -7.29 6.60
C ALA A 46 1.01 -6.30 5.88
N PHE A 47 0.74 -5.00 5.95
CA PHE A 47 1.62 -3.97 5.40
C PHE A 47 2.95 -3.88 6.16
N LEU A 48 2.92 -3.98 7.50
CA LEU A 48 4.15 -4.01 8.31
C LEU A 48 5.02 -5.20 7.96
N GLU A 49 4.43 -6.40 7.88
CA GLU A 49 5.15 -7.61 7.46
C GLU A 49 5.73 -7.44 6.06
N LEU A 50 4.97 -6.90 5.10
CA LEU A 50 5.46 -6.63 3.75
C LEU A 50 6.66 -5.67 3.75
N LYS A 51 6.63 -4.61 4.56
CA LYS A 51 7.70 -3.62 4.65
C LYS A 51 8.96 -4.13 5.37
N LYS A 52 8.85 -5.13 6.24
CA LYS A 52 10.00 -5.80 6.88
C LYS A 52 10.79 -6.69 5.90
N LEU A 53 10.18 -7.13 4.80
CA LEU A 53 10.82 -8.07 3.89
C LEU A 53 11.92 -7.40 3.04
N PRO A 54 13.02 -8.12 2.73
CA PRO A 54 14.01 -7.64 1.78
C PRO A 54 13.40 -7.45 0.38
N ARG A 55 13.72 -6.33 -0.28
CA ARG A 55 13.25 -6.01 -1.64
C ARG A 55 13.39 -7.18 -2.62
N LYS A 56 14.53 -7.88 -2.62
CA LYS A 56 14.79 -9.02 -3.51
C LYS A 56 13.78 -10.16 -3.33
N LEU A 57 13.35 -10.41 -2.09
CA LEU A 57 12.36 -11.44 -1.78
C LEU A 57 10.96 -11.02 -2.27
N ILE A 58 10.60 -9.75 -2.07
CA ILE A 58 9.34 -9.19 -2.57
C ILE A 58 9.25 -9.35 -4.09
N ILE A 59 10.29 -8.94 -4.82
CA ILE A 59 10.34 -9.05 -6.28
C ILE A 59 10.23 -10.52 -6.72
N LYS A 60 11.02 -11.42 -6.13
CA LYS A 60 10.98 -12.85 -6.46
C LYS A 60 9.58 -13.46 -6.23
N LYS A 61 8.91 -13.11 -5.13
CA LYS A 61 7.55 -13.58 -4.84
C LYS A 61 6.54 -12.99 -5.84
N ALA A 62 6.67 -11.72 -6.19
CA ALA A 62 5.83 -11.08 -7.19
C ALA A 62 5.98 -11.74 -8.57
N ASP A 63 7.20 -12.02 -9.01
CA ASP A 63 7.47 -12.73 -10.28
C ASP A 63 6.86 -14.14 -10.28
N LEU A 64 6.94 -14.87 -9.16
CA LEU A 64 6.34 -16.19 -9.03
C LEU A 64 4.82 -16.13 -9.11
N LEU A 65 4.19 -15.14 -8.47
CA LEU A 65 2.75 -14.91 -8.55
C LEU A 65 2.32 -14.58 -9.98
N LEU A 66 3.06 -13.71 -10.68
CA LEU A 66 2.79 -13.38 -12.08
C LEU A 66 2.87 -14.61 -12.99
N LYS A 67 3.87 -15.48 -12.80
CA LYS A 67 3.98 -16.74 -13.54
C LYS A 67 2.79 -17.68 -13.30
N LYS A 68 2.38 -17.85 -12.04
CA LYS A 68 1.22 -18.67 -11.67
C LYS A 68 -0.09 -18.13 -12.28
N LEU A 69 -0.28 -16.81 -12.26
CA LEU A 69 -1.46 -16.16 -12.84
C LEU A 69 -1.50 -16.34 -14.37
N LYS A 70 -0.36 -16.16 -15.06
CA LYS A 70 -0.29 -16.39 -16.51
C LYS A 70 -0.62 -17.83 -16.89
N GLN A 71 -0.04 -18.81 -16.18
CA GLN A 71 -0.33 -20.22 -16.41
C GLN A 71 -1.81 -20.54 -16.18
N SER A 72 -2.41 -19.98 -15.12
CA SER A 72 -3.83 -20.18 -14.82
C SER A 72 -4.73 -19.58 -15.90
N ASN A 73 -4.39 -18.40 -16.41
CA ASN A 73 -5.14 -17.75 -17.50
C ASN A 73 -4.99 -18.49 -18.83
N GLU A 74 -3.80 -19.02 -19.15
CA GLU A 74 -3.60 -19.86 -20.34
C GLU A 74 -4.41 -21.16 -20.28
N LEU A 75 -4.47 -21.79 -19.11
CA LEU A 75 -5.30 -22.97 -18.87
C LEU A 75 -6.80 -22.64 -19.02
N LEU A 76 -7.23 -21.48 -18.52
CA LEU A 76 -8.61 -21.01 -18.66
C LEU A 76 -8.97 -20.75 -20.14
N ILE A 77 -8.08 -20.11 -20.90
CA ILE A 77 -8.25 -19.86 -22.34
C ILE A 77 -8.30 -21.17 -23.13
N LEU A 78 -7.43 -22.13 -22.79
CA LEU A 78 -7.42 -23.44 -23.45
C LEU A 78 -8.69 -24.24 -23.15
N PHE A 79 -9.22 -24.14 -21.94
CA PHE A 79 -10.50 -24.73 -21.55
C PHE A 79 -11.68 -24.15 -22.35
N VAL A 80 -11.75 -22.81 -22.47
CA VAL A 80 -12.81 -22.14 -23.24
C VAL A 80 -12.75 -22.49 -24.74
N ARG A 81 -11.55 -22.63 -25.33
CA ARG A 81 -11.38 -22.96 -26.75
C ARG A 81 -11.71 -24.42 -27.12
N LYS A 82 -11.87 -25.31 -26.13
CA LYS A 82 -12.17 -26.73 -26.33
C LYS A 82 -13.66 -27.06 -26.18
N MET A 83 -14.49 -26.08 -25.80
CA MET A 83 -15.95 -26.15 -25.85
C MET A 83 -16.44 -25.61 -27.19
#